data_AF-D9WDG6-F1
#
_entry.id   AF-D9WDG6-F1
#
_cell.length_a   1.000
_cell.length_b   1.000
_cell.length_c   1.000
_cell.angle_alpha   90.00
_cell.angle_beta   90.00
_cell.angle_gamma   90.00
#
_symmetry.space_group_name_H-M   'P 1'
#
loop_
_entity.id
_entity.type
_entity.pdbx_description
1 polymer ?
#
loop_
_entity_poly.entity_id
_entity_poly.type
_entity_poly.pdbx_seq_one_letter_code
_entity_poly.pdbx_strand_id
1 'polypeptide(L)' 'MTIQICARCDNPTREPVVVAIGHGASAGGGTVYACPGECADSFPRQRDPFDHGTLPARHDGCEAEQALC' A
#
# COMPACT_ATOMS: atom_id res chain seq x y z
N MET A 1 -13.95 14.96 12.69
CA MET A 1 -12.98 14.82 11.59
C MET A 1 -11.64 14.40 12.18
N THR A 2 -11.04 13.33 11.67
CA THR A 2 -9.73 12.83 12.12
C THR A 2 -8.65 13.39 11.22
N ILE A 3 -7.59 13.94 11.81
CA ILE A 3 -6.41 14.35 11.05
C ILE A 3 -5.53 13.13 10.83
N GLN A 4 -5.09 12.91 9.59
CA GLN A 4 -4.10 11.90 9.25
C GLN A 4 -2.91 12.53 8.54
N ILE A 5 -1.77 11.83 8.55
CA ILE A 5 -0.59 12.23 7.79
C ILE A 5 -0.71 11.70 6.36
N CYS A 6 -0.46 12.57 5.39
CA CYS A 6 -0.38 12.18 3.98
C CYS A 6 0.91 11.41 3.72
N ALA A 7 0.82 10.17 3.25
CA ALA A 7 1.98 9.34 2.92
C ALA A 7 2.79 9.83 1.71
N ARG A 8 2.32 10.84 0.98
CA ARG A 8 2.99 11.39 -0.20
C ARG A 8 3.83 12.63 0.09
N CYS A 9 3.34 13.52 0.95
CA CYS A 9 3.97 14.82 1.24
C CYS A 9 4.25 15.03 2.73
N ASP A 10 4.00 14.01 3.57
CA ASP A 10 4.22 14.00 5.02
C ASP A 10 3.51 15.10 5.83
N ASN A 11 2.56 15.79 5.19
CA ASN A 11 1.82 16.88 5.81
C ASN A 11 0.49 16.37 6.41
N PRO A 12 0.03 16.93 7.55
CA PRO A 12 -1.29 16.59 8.10
C PRO A 12 -2.41 17.07 7.17
N THR A 13 -3.40 16.20 6.96
CA THR A 13 -4.63 16.50 6.21
C THR A 13 -5.86 16.31 7.10
N ARG A 14 -6.83 17.24 6.96
CA ARG A 14 -8.15 17.17 7.61
C ARG A 14 -9.18 16.40 6.79
N GLU A 15 -8.84 16.12 5.53
CA GLU A 15 -9.67 15.41 4.55
C GLU A 15 -8.87 14.22 4.01
N PRO A 16 -8.54 13.22 4.86
CA PRO A 16 -7.74 12.09 4.44
C PRO A 16 -8.50 11.16 3.49
N VAL A 17 -7.89 10.85 2.34
CA VAL A 17 -8.38 9.84 1.40
C VAL A 17 -7.58 8.55 1.59
N VAL A 18 -8.26 7.41 1.65
CA VAL A 18 -7.59 6.10 1.72
C VAL A 18 -7.06 5.73 0.34
N VAL A 19 -5.76 5.49 0.24
CA VAL A 19 -5.09 5.15 -1.03
C VAL A 19 -4.57 3.72 -1.07
N ALA A 20 -4.32 3.12 0.10
CA ALA A 20 -3.95 1.71 0.22
C ALA A 20 -4.29 1.16 1.61
N ILE A 21 -4.39 -0.17 1.70
CA ILE A 21 -4.47 -0.91 2.95
C ILE A 21 -3.29 -1.90 2.92
N GLY A 22 -2.30 -1.66 3.76
CA GLY A 22 -1.22 -2.60 3.97
C GLY A 22 -1.72 -3.77 4.80
N HIS A 23 -1.46 -5.00 4.36
CA HIS A 23 -1.72 -6.20 5.14
C HIS A 23 -0.37 -6.78 5.58
N GLY A 24 -0.13 -6.83 6.89
CA GLY A 24 1.08 -7.40 7.46
C GLY A 24 0.79 -8.73 8.16
N ALA A 25 1.58 -9.77 7.89
CA ALA A 25 1.47 -11.05 8.58
C ALA A 25 2.00 -11.00 10.03
N SER A 26 2.94 -10.10 10.32
CA SER A 26 3.60 -9.98 11.63
C SER A 26 3.25 -8.72 12.40
N ALA A 27 3.18 -7.56 11.73
CA ALA A 27 3.01 -6.26 12.40
C ALA A 27 1.56 -5.75 12.44
N GLY A 28 0.60 -6.53 11.93
CA GLY A 28 -0.75 -6.05 11.67
C GLY A 28 -0.80 -5.13 10.46
N GLY A 29 -1.95 -5.10 9.80
CA GLY A 29 -2.17 -4.20 8.66
C GLY A 29 -2.36 -2.74 9.08
N GLY A 30 -2.27 -1.82 8.13
CA GLY A 30 -2.45 -0.39 8.35
C GLY A 30 -3.06 0.31 7.14
N THR A 31 -3.86 1.34 7.39
CA THR A 31 -4.46 2.16 6.33
C THR A 31 -3.53 3.30 5.96
N VAL A 32 -3.26 3.45 4.67
CA VAL A 32 -2.43 4.54 4.12
C VAL A 32 -3.36 5.66 3.64
N TYR A 33 -3.09 6.88 4.11
CA TYR A 33 -3.87 8.06 3.79
C TYR A 33 -3.07 9.05 2.93
N ALA A 34 -3.78 9.82 2.10
CA ALA A 34 -3.22 10.91 1.31
C ALA A 34 -4.12 12.15 1.29
N CYS A 35 -3.56 13.29 0.91
CA CYS A 35 -4.32 14.48 0.56
C CYS A 35 -5.16 14.22 -0.71
N PRO A 36 -6.36 14.83 -0.83
CA PRO A 36 -7.15 14.74 -2.05
C PRO A 36 -6.43 15.40 -3.23
N GLY A 37 -6.78 15.00 -4.45
CA GLY A 37 -6.19 15.52 -5.69
C GLY A 37 -4.86 14.84 -6.04
N GLU A 38 -3.88 15.63 -6.49
CA GLU A 38 -2.62 15.14 -7.06
C GLU A 38 -1.87 14.10 -6.20
N CYS A 39 -1.95 14.24 -4.88
CA CYS A 39 -1.33 13.30 -3.95
C CYS A 39 -1.99 11.93 -4.01
N ALA A 40 -3.33 11.87 -3.98
CA ALA A 40 -4.07 10.62 -4.07
C ALA A 40 -3.99 10.00 -5.47
N ASP A 41 -4.09 10.82 -6.52
CA ASP A 41 -4.02 10.37 -7.92
C ASP A 41 -2.64 9.82 -8.31
N SER A 42 -1.59 10.21 -7.58
CA SER A 42 -0.23 9.70 -7.79
C SER A 42 -0.05 8.24 -7.34
N PHE A 43 -0.95 7.69 -6.53
CA PHE A 43 -0.82 6.30 -6.07
C PHE A 43 -1.27 5.31 -7.15
N PRO A 44 -0.54 4.20 -7.36
CA PRO A 44 -0.98 3.16 -8.28
C PRO A 44 -2.31 2.58 -7.80
N ARG A 45 -3.24 2.40 -8.74
CA ARG A 45 -4.52 1.74 -8.43
C ARG A 45 -4.22 0.34 -7.92
N GLN A 46 -4.80 0.02 -6.77
CA GLN A 46 -4.71 -1.34 -6.23
C GLN A 46 -5.35 -2.29 -7.24
N ARG A 47 -4.56 -3.25 -7.71
CA ARG A 47 -5.03 -4.27 -8.62
C ARG A 47 -5.84 -5.28 -7.81
N ASP A 48 -7.01 -5.66 -8.31
CA ASP A 48 -7.76 -6.74 -7.70
C ASP A 48 -6.95 -8.05 -7.82
N PRO A 49 -6.64 -8.74 -6.70
CA PRO A 49 -5.84 -9.97 -6.75
C PRO A 49 -6.52 -11.13 -7.49
N PHE A 50 -7.84 -11.07 -7.67
CA PHE A 50 -8.63 -12.06 -8.40
C PHE A 50 -8.92 -11.62 -9.84
N ASP A 51 -8.42 -10.45 -10.27
CA ASP A 51 -8.43 -10.03 -11.66
C ASP A 51 -7.46 -10.93 -12.45
N HIS A 52 -8.03 -11.91 -13.13
CA HIS A 52 -7.33 -12.96 -13.89
C HIS A 52 -6.59 -12.44 -15.16
N GLY A 53 -6.23 -11.15 -15.24
CA GLY A 53 -5.30 -10.65 -16.25
C GLY A 53 -3.89 -11.19 -16.01
N THR A 54 -3.25 -11.73 -17.04
CA THR A 54 -1.89 -12.33 -17.08
C THR A 54 -1.13 -12.29 -15.75
N LEU A 55 -1.38 -13.28 -14.88
CA LEU A 55 -0.55 -13.49 -13.71
C LEU A 55 0.86 -13.85 -14.20
N PRO A 56 1.92 -13.14 -13.79
CA PRO A 56 3.27 -13.61 -14.05
C PRO A 56 3.41 -15.00 -13.44
N ALA A 57 4.04 -15.91 -14.18
CA ALA A 57 4.27 -17.28 -13.74
C ALA A 57 4.88 -17.24 -12.33
N ARG A 58 4.30 -18.03 -11.42
CA ARG A 58 4.83 -18.22 -10.07
C ARG A 58 6.25 -18.75 -10.21
N HIS A 59 7.27 -17.96 -9.88
CA HIS A 59 8.58 -18.50 -9.60
C HIS A 59 8.47 -19.27 -8.28
N ASP A 60 8.35 -20.58 -8.41
CA ASP A 60 8.63 -21.54 -7.36
C ASP A 60 10.13 -21.47 -7.08
N GLY A 61 10.50 -20.75 -6.02
CA GLY A 61 11.89 -20.51 -5.65
C GLY A 61 11.98 -20.23 -4.17
N CYS A 62 12.00 -21.30 -3.38
CA CYS A 62 12.48 -21.26 -2.00
C CYS A 62 14.01 -21.20 -2.05
N GLU A 63 14.59 -19.99 -2.01
CA GLU A 63 16.00 -19.80 -1.68
C GLU A 63 16.04 -19.10 -0.32
N ALA A 64 16.09 -19.94 0.71
CA ALA A 64 16.35 -19.57 2.09
C ALA A 64 17.82 -19.11 2.22
N GLU A 65 18.13 -17.88 1.81
CA GLU A 65 19.41 -17.24 2.14
C GLU A 65 19.24 -15.73 2.35
N GLN A 66 18.52 -15.35 3.40
CA GLN A 66 18.75 -14.07 4.11
C GLN A 66 18.61 -14.29 5.61
N ALA A 67 19.46 -15.15 6.16
CA ALA A 67 19.94 -14.96 7.51
C ALA A 67 20.95 -13.80 7.48
N LEU A 68 20.51 -12.59 7.83
CA LEU A 68 21.21 -11.68 8.74
C LEU A 68 20.51 -10.32 8.76
N CYS A 69 19.58 -10.15 9.69
CA CYS A 69 19.38 -8.93 10.48
C CYS A 69 18.62 -9.33 11.75
#